data_AF-A0A821UH86-F1
#
_entry.id   AF-A0A821UH86-F1
#
_cell.length_a   1.000
_cell.length_b   1.000
_cell.length_c   1.000
_cell.angle_alpha   90.00
_cell.angle_beta   90.00
_cell.angle_gamma   90.00
#
_symmetry.space_group_name_H-M   'P 1'
#
loop_
_entity.id
_entity.type
_entity.pdbx_description
1 polymer ?
#
loop_
_entity_poly.entity_id
_entity_poly.type
_entity_poly.pdbx_seq_one_letter_code
_entity_poly.pdbx_strand_id
1 'polypeptide(L)'
;MKQLILYSITYILSFNVLLTFAKSNETVDTVATAKPRVKVCGDIRVTLLELKRGFHAPTLSSCEISLGSVIYAPMHFLVNTSATTAIQFPNLREIHGYMLLGYSSMHSFSSMFPRLSIIHGKDLYHGYSLIVMDNVFLEDFGLTSLINIRQGNVIIARNARLCYAESLRWNDIMEAKKTQVISRQNRDNCAFCPTCPSACWSPTQCQQRCSPNCQGNCLSETVCCPEQCVGGCHYSNITVTSSLICNACRNMRIYATGLCVEKCADNMLKAGGSLCITHQECKSFFLGTGFILDEINECVLSCPPGFTRMPRSRCIRCISSPANNYCHGACKERHIRSIGDFRSLKYCSRVHTLNIYNIETVDARKNNFLEAFSAISSLEQIDHEFTIHNVKIFSALSVFSRLRRIGITSNSSMT
;
A
#
# COMPACT_ATOMS: atom_id res chain seq x y z
N MET A 1 -43.82 70.72 11.37
CA MET A 1 -43.20 72.02 11.03
C MET A 1 -42.21 72.34 12.15
N LYS A 2 -40.90 72.31 11.85
CA LYS A 2 -39.77 72.84 12.68
C LYS A 2 -39.57 72.18 14.06
N GLN A 3 -38.38 72.03 14.65
CA GLN A 3 -36.95 72.19 14.36
C GLN A 3 -36.28 71.52 15.59
N LEU A 4 -35.35 70.58 15.46
CA LEU A 4 -33.89 70.78 15.33
C LEU A 4 -33.27 71.66 16.42
N ILE A 5 -32.22 71.13 17.08
CA ILE A 5 -30.90 71.73 17.45
C ILE A 5 -30.47 71.20 18.84
N LEU A 6 -29.42 70.38 19.03
CA LEU A 6 -27.95 70.49 18.82
C LEU A 6 -27.17 71.11 20.00
N TYR A 7 -25.93 70.62 20.16
CA TYR A 7 -24.77 71.03 20.99
C TYR A 7 -24.68 70.42 22.41
N SER A 8 -23.70 69.57 22.78
CA SER A 8 -22.20 69.52 22.67
C SER A 8 -21.47 70.17 23.86
N ILE A 9 -20.32 69.56 24.21
CA ILE A 9 -19.08 70.10 24.83
C ILE A 9 -18.75 69.68 26.30
N THR A 10 -17.86 68.66 26.41
CA THR A 10 -16.59 68.48 27.20
C THR A 10 -16.48 68.90 28.70
N TYR A 11 -15.64 68.37 29.62
CA TYR A 11 -14.26 67.83 29.56
C TYR A 11 -13.76 67.28 30.95
N ILE A 12 -12.81 66.30 30.94
CA ILE A 12 -11.66 65.93 31.83
C ILE A 12 -11.85 65.43 33.29
N LEU A 13 -11.29 64.22 33.58
CA LEU A 13 -10.20 63.90 34.56
C LEU A 13 -10.19 62.36 34.83
N SER A 14 -9.33 61.57 34.17
CA SER A 14 -7.93 61.22 34.51
C SER A 14 -7.79 59.95 35.36
N PHE A 15 -7.31 58.85 34.76
CA PHE A 15 -6.44 57.86 35.41
C PHE A 15 -5.61 57.12 34.34
N ASN A 16 -4.29 57.28 34.44
CA ASN A 16 -3.27 56.63 33.60
C ASN A 16 -3.08 55.17 34.03
N VAL A 17 -3.06 54.24 33.07
CA VAL A 17 -2.39 52.95 33.20
C VAL A 17 -1.46 52.80 32.00
N LEU A 18 -0.16 52.80 32.26
CA LEU A 18 0.90 52.49 31.29
C LEU A 18 0.74 51.04 30.82
N LEU A 19 0.55 50.83 29.51
CA LEU A 19 0.83 49.57 28.84
C LEU A 19 2.08 49.76 27.97
N THR A 20 3.16 49.08 28.35
CA THR A 20 4.39 48.96 27.59
C THR A 20 4.15 48.14 26.33
N PHE A 21 4.39 48.76 25.17
CA PHE A 21 4.40 48.10 23.86
C PHE A 21 5.67 47.26 23.70
N ALA A 22 5.53 45.93 23.65
CA ALA A 22 6.57 45.05 23.14
C ALA A 22 6.37 44.87 21.63
N LYS A 23 7.18 45.58 20.84
CA LYS A 23 7.32 45.44 19.40
C LYS A 23 8.08 44.14 19.14
N SER A 24 7.46 43.15 18.50
CA SER A 24 8.17 41.97 17.98
C SER A 24 8.05 41.93 16.46
N ASN A 25 9.21 41.81 15.83
CA ASN A 25 9.43 41.90 14.39
C ASN A 25 8.63 40.84 13.62
N GLU A 26 7.84 41.27 12.64
CA GLU A 26 7.36 40.40 11.58
C GLU A 26 8.55 40.05 10.66
N THR A 27 9.12 38.86 10.87
CA THR A 27 9.85 38.18 9.81
C THR A 27 8.84 37.65 8.81
N VAL A 28 8.90 38.17 7.58
CA VAL A 28 8.19 37.65 6.42
C VAL A 28 8.63 36.21 6.20
N ASP A 29 7.87 35.26 6.74
CA ASP A 29 8.00 33.86 6.38
C ASP A 29 7.56 33.72 4.92
N THR A 30 8.55 33.56 4.04
CA THR A 30 8.33 33.07 2.68
C THR A 30 7.64 31.71 2.80
N VAL A 31 6.33 31.69 2.62
CA VAL A 31 5.56 30.47 2.39
C VAL A 31 6.12 29.85 1.11
N ALA A 32 7.11 28.98 1.29
CA ALA A 32 7.50 28.03 0.26
C ALA A 32 6.23 27.29 -0.12
N THR A 33 5.77 27.50 -1.35
CA THR A 33 4.64 26.79 -1.95
C THR A 33 4.99 25.30 -1.98
N ALA A 34 4.68 24.59 -0.91
CA ALA A 34 4.89 23.17 -0.79
C ALA A 34 4.07 22.49 -1.89
N LYS A 35 4.75 21.99 -2.91
CA LYS A 35 4.16 21.12 -3.94
C LYS A 35 3.36 20.03 -3.20
N PRO A 36 2.07 19.80 -3.51
CA PRO A 36 1.26 18.86 -2.76
C PRO A 36 1.90 17.48 -2.88
N ARG A 37 2.35 16.94 -1.75
CA ARG A 37 2.90 15.58 -1.66
C ARG A 37 1.78 14.60 -1.97
N VAL A 38 2.09 13.56 -2.75
CA VAL A 38 1.15 12.49 -3.07
C VAL A 38 0.56 11.94 -1.77
N LYS A 39 -0.76 11.98 -1.60
CA LYS A 39 -1.37 11.48 -0.36
C LYS A 39 -1.52 9.97 -0.42
N VAL A 40 -0.89 9.30 0.54
CA VAL A 40 -0.88 7.85 0.66
C VAL A 40 -1.76 7.42 1.84
N CYS A 41 -2.56 6.39 1.65
CA CYS A 41 -3.45 5.83 2.66
C CYS A 41 -3.21 4.33 2.84
N GLY A 42 -3.71 3.79 3.95
CA GLY A 42 -3.84 2.34 4.14
C GLY A 42 -5.06 1.79 3.40
N ASP A 43 -5.71 0.81 4.01
CA ASP A 43 -6.98 0.28 3.52
C ASP A 43 -8.05 1.38 3.48
N ILE A 44 -8.83 1.41 2.41
CA ILE A 44 -10.03 2.24 2.31
C ILE A 44 -11.23 1.31 2.42
N ARG A 45 -11.96 1.40 3.53
CA ARG A 45 -13.10 0.54 3.82
C ARG A 45 -14.35 1.38 4.04
N VAL A 46 -15.36 1.11 3.23
CA VAL A 46 -16.71 1.68 3.32
C VAL A 46 -17.67 0.50 3.35
N THR A 47 -17.78 -0.14 4.51
CA THR A 47 -18.77 -1.19 4.73
C THR A 47 -19.89 -0.67 5.63
N LEU A 48 -20.96 -1.46 5.77
CA LEU A 48 -22.03 -1.16 6.72
C LEU A 48 -21.51 -0.87 8.14
N LEU A 49 -20.44 -1.53 8.56
CA LEU A 49 -19.84 -1.32 9.89
C LEU A 49 -19.21 0.07 10.02
N GLU A 50 -18.40 0.50 9.05
CA GLU A 50 -17.79 1.83 9.07
C GLU A 50 -18.85 2.93 8.93
N LEU A 51 -19.87 2.72 8.09
CA LEU A 51 -20.97 3.67 7.95
C LEU A 51 -21.73 3.86 9.27
N LYS A 52 -22.06 2.77 9.97
CA LYS A 52 -22.69 2.82 11.31
C LYS A 52 -21.82 3.50 12.37
N ARG A 53 -20.50 3.48 12.21
CA ARG A 53 -19.52 4.13 13.10
C ARG A 53 -19.28 5.61 12.77
N GLY A 54 -19.98 6.18 11.79
CA GLY A 54 -19.80 7.57 11.38
C GLY A 54 -18.61 7.76 10.44
N PHE A 55 -18.51 6.94 9.40
CA PHE A 55 -17.50 7.09 8.35
C PHE A 55 -17.41 8.53 7.81
N HIS A 56 -16.18 9.09 7.79
CA HIS A 56 -15.94 10.46 7.37
C HIS A 56 -15.20 10.51 6.03
N ALA A 57 -15.94 10.51 4.92
CA ALA A 57 -15.40 10.49 3.55
C ALA A 57 -14.35 11.60 3.22
N PRO A 58 -14.48 12.86 3.71
CA PRO A 58 -13.54 13.93 3.35
C PRO A 58 -12.06 13.69 3.70
N THR A 59 -11.76 12.82 4.67
CA THR A 59 -10.35 12.54 5.03
C THR A 59 -9.66 11.67 3.98
N LEU A 60 -10.42 10.84 3.25
CA LEU A 60 -9.93 9.90 2.24
C LEU A 60 -10.13 10.39 0.80
N SER A 61 -10.93 11.42 0.55
CA SER A 61 -11.15 11.99 -0.79
C SER A 61 -9.87 12.55 -1.44
N SER A 62 -8.90 12.95 -0.61
CA SER A 62 -7.58 13.41 -1.05
C SER A 62 -6.59 12.26 -1.28
N CYS A 63 -6.96 11.02 -1.02
CA CYS A 63 -6.07 9.87 -1.22
C CYS A 63 -5.75 9.67 -2.71
N GLU A 64 -4.48 9.50 -3.03
CA GLU A 64 -4.02 9.19 -4.39
C GLU A 64 -3.57 7.73 -4.53
N ILE A 65 -2.95 7.19 -3.48
CA ILE A 65 -2.43 5.82 -3.45
C ILE A 65 -2.93 5.11 -2.19
N SER A 66 -3.57 3.95 -2.35
CA SER A 66 -3.83 3.03 -1.24
C SER A 66 -2.75 1.95 -1.21
N LEU A 67 -1.98 1.89 -0.12
CA LEU A 67 -1.01 0.82 0.14
C LEU A 67 -1.68 -0.50 0.54
N GLY A 68 -2.99 -0.49 0.79
CA GLY A 68 -3.79 -1.66 1.12
C GLY A 68 -4.83 -1.93 0.06
N SER A 69 -5.98 -2.43 0.52
CA SER A 69 -7.12 -2.79 -0.31
C SER A 69 -8.23 -1.76 -0.21
N VAL A 70 -9.07 -1.70 -1.25
CA VAL A 70 -10.26 -0.84 -1.29
C VAL A 70 -11.51 -1.71 -1.24
N ILE A 71 -12.34 -1.51 -0.22
CA ILE A 71 -13.57 -2.27 -0.01
C ILE A 71 -14.73 -1.29 0.07
N TYR A 72 -15.61 -1.31 -0.91
CA TYR A 72 -16.84 -0.56 -0.92
C TYR A 72 -18.02 -1.55 -0.92
N ALA A 73 -18.60 -1.74 0.27
CA ALA A 73 -19.66 -2.69 0.52
C ALA A 73 -20.72 -2.16 1.52
N PRO A 74 -21.48 -1.12 1.15
CA PRO A 74 -22.38 -0.43 2.08
C PRO A 74 -23.64 -1.24 2.45
N MET A 75 -23.87 -2.42 1.87
CA MET A 75 -25.07 -3.24 2.09
C MET A 75 -26.37 -2.49 1.74
N HIS A 76 -26.39 -1.80 0.60
CA HIS A 76 -27.51 -0.99 0.09
C HIS A 76 -27.98 0.15 1.01
N PHE A 77 -27.23 0.45 2.08
CA PHE A 77 -27.58 1.44 3.10
C PHE A 77 -27.82 2.86 2.54
N LEU A 78 -27.07 3.25 1.50
CA LEU A 78 -27.09 4.60 0.92
C LEU A 78 -28.37 4.94 0.14
N VAL A 79 -29.32 4.01 -0.02
CA VAL A 79 -30.61 4.27 -0.67
C VAL A 79 -31.55 5.06 0.25
N ASN A 80 -31.37 4.99 1.57
CA ASN A 80 -32.38 5.41 2.53
C ASN A 80 -32.11 6.76 3.22
N THR A 81 -31.01 7.44 2.89
CA THR A 81 -30.60 8.69 3.54
C THR A 81 -30.60 9.84 2.55
N SER A 82 -31.64 10.68 2.62
CA SER A 82 -31.85 11.91 1.85
C SER A 82 -30.77 13.00 2.06
N ALA A 83 -29.68 12.71 2.76
CA ALA A 83 -28.62 13.65 3.12
C ALA A 83 -27.20 13.05 3.19
N THR A 84 -26.91 11.96 2.48
CA THR A 84 -25.51 11.48 2.38
C THR A 84 -24.84 12.06 1.14
N THR A 85 -23.86 12.93 1.36
CA THR A 85 -22.89 13.33 0.34
C THR A 85 -22.35 12.09 -0.37
N ALA A 86 -22.34 12.11 -1.71
CA ALA A 86 -21.83 10.99 -2.49
C ALA A 86 -20.39 10.68 -2.08
N ILE A 87 -20.13 9.46 -1.61
CA ILE A 87 -18.78 9.02 -1.24
C ILE A 87 -17.98 8.91 -2.53
N GLN A 88 -16.91 9.71 -2.65
CA GLN A 88 -16.08 9.79 -3.85
C GLN A 88 -14.60 9.82 -3.49
N PHE A 89 -13.79 9.24 -4.36
CA PHE A 89 -12.33 9.19 -4.27
C PHE A 89 -11.71 9.76 -5.57
N PRO A 90 -11.91 11.06 -5.84
CA PRO A 90 -11.58 11.68 -7.13
C PRO A 90 -10.08 11.71 -7.46
N ASN A 91 -9.23 11.50 -6.46
CA ASN A 91 -7.77 11.53 -6.60
C ASN A 91 -7.16 10.13 -6.61
N LEU A 92 -7.90 9.09 -6.24
CA LEU A 92 -7.36 7.74 -6.13
C LEU A 92 -6.97 7.22 -7.52
N ARG A 93 -5.70 6.86 -7.67
CA ARG A 93 -5.08 6.40 -8.92
C ARG A 93 -4.54 4.98 -8.84
N GLU A 94 -4.09 4.57 -7.65
CA GLU A 94 -3.33 3.34 -7.44
C GLU A 94 -3.80 2.59 -6.19
N ILE A 95 -4.05 1.29 -6.34
CA ILE A 95 -4.40 0.36 -5.26
C ILE A 95 -3.38 -0.77 -5.23
N HIS A 96 -2.68 -0.95 -4.11
CA HIS A 96 -1.68 -2.01 -3.98
C HIS A 96 -2.27 -3.40 -3.75
N GLY A 97 -3.32 -3.49 -2.94
CA GLY A 97 -4.04 -4.72 -2.64
C GLY A 97 -5.09 -5.05 -3.69
N TYR A 98 -6.24 -5.55 -3.23
CA TYR A 98 -7.40 -5.83 -4.08
C TYR A 98 -8.47 -4.74 -3.96
N MET A 99 -9.41 -4.74 -4.90
CA MET A 99 -10.59 -3.89 -4.89
C MET A 99 -11.85 -4.75 -4.84
N LEU A 100 -12.73 -4.49 -3.87
CA LEU A 100 -14.04 -5.12 -3.73
C LEU A 100 -15.12 -4.05 -3.82
N LEU A 101 -16.00 -4.20 -4.82
CA LEU A 101 -17.18 -3.37 -5.05
C LEU A 101 -18.42 -4.26 -4.98
N GLY A 102 -19.15 -4.22 -3.87
CA GLY A 102 -20.31 -5.09 -3.75
C GLY A 102 -21.42 -4.57 -2.86
N TYR A 103 -22.59 -5.21 -2.94
CA TYR A 103 -23.76 -4.81 -2.16
C TYR A 103 -24.02 -3.29 -2.19
N SER A 104 -23.75 -2.68 -3.34
CA SER A 104 -23.93 -1.25 -3.55
C SER A 104 -25.22 -0.97 -4.28
N SER A 105 -25.68 0.28 -4.13
CA SER A 105 -26.77 0.85 -4.91
C SER A 105 -26.31 1.86 -5.94
N MET A 106 -25.02 1.85 -6.29
CA MET A 106 -24.48 2.64 -7.38
C MET A 106 -24.96 2.09 -8.73
N HIS A 107 -25.33 3.00 -9.64
CA HIS A 107 -25.59 2.67 -11.05
C HIS A 107 -24.30 2.58 -11.87
N SER A 108 -23.26 3.34 -11.49
CA SER A 108 -21.93 3.35 -12.09
C SER A 108 -20.90 3.81 -11.05
N PHE A 109 -19.66 3.32 -11.11
CA PHE A 109 -18.57 3.80 -10.23
C PHE A 109 -17.72 4.94 -10.83
N SER A 110 -18.12 5.47 -11.99
CA SER A 110 -17.37 6.52 -12.72
C SER A 110 -17.15 7.79 -11.92
N SER A 111 -18.18 8.26 -11.20
CA SER A 111 -18.07 9.43 -10.32
C SER A 111 -17.28 9.13 -9.04
N MET A 112 -17.19 7.86 -8.64
CA MET A 112 -16.52 7.46 -7.40
C MET A 112 -15.02 7.30 -7.57
N PHE A 113 -14.58 6.67 -8.67
CA PHE A 113 -13.18 6.38 -8.94
C PHE A 113 -12.74 6.89 -10.34
N PRO A 114 -12.91 8.19 -10.64
CA PRO A 114 -12.72 8.73 -11.99
C PRO A 114 -11.27 8.67 -12.50
N ARG A 115 -10.30 8.38 -11.63
CA ARG A 115 -8.87 8.38 -11.95
C ARG A 115 -8.16 7.06 -11.60
N LEU A 116 -8.89 6.06 -11.12
CA LEU A 116 -8.29 4.79 -10.74
C LEU A 116 -7.72 4.14 -11.99
N SER A 117 -6.41 3.98 -12.01
CA SER A 117 -5.66 3.57 -13.18
C SER A 117 -5.06 2.16 -13.02
N ILE A 118 -4.63 1.83 -11.80
CA ILE A 118 -3.92 0.57 -11.56
C ILE A 118 -4.37 -0.14 -10.29
N ILE A 119 -4.47 -1.46 -10.38
CA ILE A 119 -4.58 -2.38 -9.23
C ILE A 119 -3.37 -3.31 -9.28
N HIS A 120 -2.50 -3.28 -8.27
CA HIS A 120 -1.28 -4.09 -8.27
C HIS A 120 -1.56 -5.56 -7.89
N GLY A 121 -2.54 -5.83 -7.03
CA GLY A 121 -2.83 -7.19 -6.58
C GLY A 121 -1.69 -7.83 -5.78
N LYS A 122 -0.94 -7.03 -4.99
CA LYS A 122 0.08 -7.54 -4.05
C LYS A 122 -0.57 -8.39 -2.95
N ASP A 123 -1.78 -7.99 -2.54
CA ASP A 123 -2.67 -8.75 -1.68
C ASP A 123 -3.93 -9.13 -2.47
N LEU A 124 -4.31 -10.40 -2.41
CA LEU A 124 -5.45 -10.94 -3.17
C LEU A 124 -6.54 -11.44 -2.22
N TYR A 125 -7.80 -11.19 -2.58
CA TYR A 125 -8.95 -11.78 -1.88
C TYR A 125 -9.33 -13.11 -2.53
N HIS A 126 -8.98 -14.23 -1.90
CA HIS A 126 -9.17 -15.58 -2.47
C HIS A 126 -8.63 -15.74 -3.91
N GLY A 127 -7.49 -15.10 -4.20
CA GLY A 127 -6.86 -15.12 -5.54
C GLY A 127 -7.37 -14.05 -6.51
N TYR A 128 -8.32 -13.19 -6.11
CA TYR A 128 -8.86 -12.11 -6.92
C TYR A 128 -8.28 -10.75 -6.52
N SER A 129 -8.02 -9.89 -7.51
CA SER A 129 -7.59 -8.50 -7.33
C SER A 129 -8.71 -7.50 -7.60
N LEU A 130 -9.73 -7.87 -8.39
CA LEU A 130 -10.94 -7.09 -8.59
C LEU A 130 -12.17 -7.98 -8.42
N ILE A 131 -13.07 -7.57 -7.53
CA ILE A 131 -14.29 -8.27 -7.17
C ILE A 131 -15.45 -7.28 -7.33
N VAL A 132 -16.37 -7.55 -8.25
CA VAL A 132 -17.58 -6.74 -8.47
C VAL A 132 -18.81 -7.62 -8.37
N MET A 133 -19.52 -7.56 -7.25
CA MET A 133 -20.59 -8.53 -7.00
C MET A 133 -21.77 -8.02 -6.20
N ASP A 134 -22.95 -8.59 -6.44
CA ASP A 134 -24.17 -8.30 -5.68
C ASP A 134 -24.59 -6.80 -5.74
N ASN A 135 -24.30 -6.11 -6.84
CA ASN A 135 -24.76 -4.74 -7.07
C ASN A 135 -26.03 -4.74 -7.92
N VAL A 136 -27.18 -4.67 -7.26
CA VAL A 136 -28.52 -4.85 -7.89
C VAL A 136 -28.84 -3.75 -8.91
N PHE A 137 -28.34 -2.54 -8.69
CA PHE A 137 -28.63 -1.36 -9.52
C PHE A 137 -27.51 -1.00 -10.50
N LEU A 138 -26.39 -1.71 -10.47
CA LEU A 138 -25.23 -1.40 -11.31
C LEU A 138 -25.55 -1.68 -12.78
N GLU A 139 -25.39 -0.68 -13.63
CA GLU A 139 -25.67 -0.73 -15.07
C GLU A 139 -24.38 -0.78 -15.89
N ASP A 140 -23.32 -0.12 -15.41
CA ASP A 140 -21.97 -0.15 -15.98
C ASP A 140 -20.89 -0.09 -14.89
N PHE A 141 -19.65 -0.49 -15.20
CA PHE A 141 -18.55 -0.45 -14.22
C PHE A 141 -18.15 0.96 -13.83
N GLY A 142 -18.09 1.87 -14.80
CA GLY A 142 -17.57 3.21 -14.62
C GLY A 142 -16.07 3.32 -14.31
N LEU A 143 -15.28 2.23 -14.29
CA LEU A 143 -13.84 2.28 -14.04
C LEU A 143 -13.05 2.69 -15.30
N THR A 144 -13.44 3.79 -15.93
CA THR A 144 -13.02 4.19 -17.27
C THR A 144 -11.52 4.43 -17.43
N SER A 145 -10.84 4.78 -16.34
CA SER A 145 -9.40 5.02 -16.32
C SER A 145 -8.60 3.77 -15.98
N LEU A 146 -9.24 2.66 -15.65
CA LEU A 146 -8.55 1.42 -15.30
C LEU A 146 -7.92 0.81 -16.56
N ILE A 147 -6.63 0.57 -16.48
CA ILE A 147 -5.79 0.26 -17.64
C ILE A 147 -4.77 -0.82 -17.34
N ASN A 148 -4.47 -1.09 -16.07
CA ASN A 148 -3.62 -2.22 -15.72
C ASN A 148 -4.07 -2.87 -14.39
N ILE A 149 -4.21 -4.20 -14.41
CA ILE A 149 -4.26 -5.06 -13.25
C ILE A 149 -3.04 -6.00 -13.32
N ARG A 150 -2.09 -5.83 -12.39
CA ARG A 150 -0.79 -6.50 -12.50
C ARG A 150 -0.86 -8.00 -12.17
N GLN A 151 -1.63 -8.35 -11.14
CA GLN A 151 -1.78 -9.71 -10.65
C GLN A 151 -3.19 -9.94 -10.09
N GLY A 152 -3.60 -11.21 -10.06
CA GLY A 152 -4.88 -11.66 -9.49
C GLY A 152 -5.97 -11.85 -10.53
N ASN A 153 -6.95 -12.68 -10.21
CA ASN A 153 -8.11 -12.90 -11.06
C ASN A 153 -9.14 -11.77 -10.91
N VAL A 154 -10.07 -11.69 -11.85
CA VAL A 154 -11.23 -10.78 -11.78
C VAL A 154 -12.51 -11.61 -11.69
N ILE A 155 -13.40 -11.23 -10.78
CA ILE A 155 -14.74 -11.83 -10.69
C ILE A 155 -15.82 -10.75 -10.72
N ILE A 156 -16.78 -10.94 -11.61
CA ILE A 156 -17.93 -10.08 -11.84
C ILE A 156 -19.17 -10.96 -11.78
N ALA A 157 -19.90 -10.93 -10.67
CA ALA A 157 -20.99 -11.86 -10.48
C ALA A 157 -22.22 -11.28 -9.79
N ARG A 158 -23.41 -11.72 -10.18
CA ARG A 158 -24.68 -11.36 -9.53
C ARG A 158 -24.99 -9.86 -9.59
N ASN A 159 -24.68 -9.22 -10.71
CA ASN A 159 -25.05 -7.83 -10.98
C ASN A 159 -26.16 -7.83 -12.06
N ALA A 160 -27.41 -8.02 -11.64
CA ALA A 160 -28.53 -8.35 -12.54
C ALA A 160 -28.86 -7.28 -13.61
N ARG A 161 -28.39 -6.03 -13.43
CA ARG A 161 -28.57 -4.93 -14.40
C ARG A 161 -27.31 -4.57 -15.17
N LEU A 162 -26.17 -5.16 -14.81
CA LEU A 162 -24.86 -4.77 -15.32
C LEU A 162 -24.71 -5.20 -16.77
N CYS A 163 -24.49 -4.23 -17.63
CA CYS A 163 -24.06 -4.40 -19.00
C CYS A 163 -22.56 -4.11 -19.16
N TYR A 164 -22.04 -4.35 -20.36
CA TYR A 164 -20.69 -3.95 -20.80
C TYR A 164 -19.50 -4.66 -20.12
N ALA A 165 -19.74 -5.60 -19.20
CA ALA A 165 -18.68 -6.44 -18.62
C ALA A 165 -17.92 -7.25 -19.67
N GLU A 166 -18.67 -7.77 -20.64
CA GLU A 166 -18.15 -8.62 -21.72
C GLU A 166 -17.69 -7.80 -22.93
N SER A 167 -18.03 -6.50 -23.00
CA SER A 167 -17.52 -5.62 -24.05
C SER A 167 -16.11 -5.11 -23.78
N LEU A 168 -15.55 -5.36 -22.60
CA LEU A 168 -14.18 -4.96 -22.26
C LEU A 168 -13.16 -5.98 -22.77
N ARG A 169 -12.07 -5.49 -23.36
CA ARG A 169 -10.89 -6.30 -23.67
C ARG A 169 -10.05 -6.47 -22.43
N TRP A 170 -10.38 -7.47 -21.62
CA TRP A 170 -9.65 -7.78 -20.39
C TRP A 170 -8.17 -8.10 -20.62
N ASN A 171 -7.83 -8.71 -21.74
CA ASN A 171 -6.43 -8.99 -22.09
C ASN A 171 -5.56 -7.74 -22.24
N ASP A 172 -6.17 -6.57 -22.50
CA ASP A 172 -5.44 -5.30 -22.56
C ASP A 172 -5.24 -4.68 -21.17
N ILE A 173 -6.03 -5.10 -20.18
CA ILE A 173 -5.98 -4.61 -18.79
C ILE A 173 -5.13 -5.54 -17.93
N MET A 174 -5.17 -6.86 -18.16
CA MET A 174 -4.46 -7.84 -17.34
C MET A 174 -3.00 -7.96 -17.78
N GLU A 175 -2.04 -7.66 -16.90
CA GLU A 175 -0.60 -7.83 -17.19
C GLU A 175 -0.20 -9.31 -17.19
N ALA A 176 -0.77 -10.10 -16.28
CA ALA A 176 -0.42 -11.50 -16.10
C ALA A 176 -1.19 -12.42 -17.05
N LYS A 177 -0.48 -13.14 -17.92
CA LYS A 177 -1.09 -14.01 -18.97
C LYS A 177 -1.92 -15.21 -18.45
N LYS A 178 -1.82 -15.57 -17.17
CA LYS A 178 -2.48 -16.75 -16.57
C LYS A 178 -3.65 -16.40 -15.65
N THR A 179 -4.11 -15.15 -15.64
CA THR A 179 -5.25 -14.72 -14.84
C THR A 179 -6.57 -15.03 -15.53
N GLN A 180 -7.60 -15.30 -14.73
CA GLN A 180 -8.95 -15.56 -15.20
C GLN A 180 -9.85 -14.36 -14.94
N VAL A 181 -10.77 -14.11 -15.88
CA VAL A 181 -11.89 -13.20 -15.70
C VAL A 181 -13.18 -14.01 -15.71
N ILE A 182 -13.90 -13.99 -14.60
CA ILE A 182 -15.13 -14.77 -14.41
C ILE A 182 -16.31 -13.80 -14.42
N SER A 183 -17.15 -13.87 -15.45
CA SER A 183 -18.44 -13.17 -15.54
C SER A 183 -19.57 -14.19 -15.42
N ARG A 184 -20.50 -14.00 -14.49
CA ARG A 184 -21.67 -14.89 -14.34
C ARG A 184 -22.85 -14.19 -13.66
N GLN A 185 -24.07 -14.58 -13.99
CA GLN A 185 -25.28 -14.04 -13.33
C GLN A 185 -25.33 -12.49 -13.42
N ASN A 186 -24.84 -11.94 -14.53
CA ASN A 186 -24.98 -10.53 -14.88
C ASN A 186 -26.12 -10.39 -15.91
N ARG A 187 -26.38 -9.19 -16.44
CA ARG A 187 -27.43 -9.02 -17.43
C ARG A 187 -27.00 -9.63 -18.78
N ASP A 188 -27.84 -10.52 -19.30
CA ASP A 188 -27.69 -11.08 -20.65
C ASP A 188 -28.32 -10.14 -21.70
N ASN A 189 -27.90 -10.26 -22.97
CA ASN A 189 -28.48 -9.55 -24.14
C ASN A 189 -28.42 -8.02 -24.08
N CYS A 190 -27.32 -7.44 -23.59
CA CYS A 190 -27.07 -6.00 -23.68
C CYS A 190 -26.76 -5.55 -25.12
N ALA A 191 -27.13 -4.32 -25.48
CA ALA A 191 -26.69 -3.73 -26.75
C ALA A 191 -25.17 -3.56 -26.76
N PHE A 192 -24.51 -4.00 -27.84
CA PHE A 192 -23.06 -3.87 -27.98
C PHE A 192 -22.67 -2.41 -28.28
N CYS A 193 -21.64 -1.92 -27.58
CA CYS A 193 -21.03 -0.58 -27.66
C CYS A 193 -21.44 0.29 -28.87
N PRO A 194 -22.52 1.09 -28.78
CA PRO A 194 -23.11 1.75 -29.94
C PRO A 194 -22.20 2.81 -30.56
N THR A 195 -21.31 3.43 -29.78
CA THR A 195 -20.44 4.53 -30.25
C THR A 195 -18.96 4.14 -30.33
N CYS A 196 -18.61 2.89 -30.01
CA CYS A 196 -17.20 2.48 -29.91
C CYS A 196 -16.89 1.35 -30.88
N PRO A 197 -15.73 1.40 -31.56
CA PRO A 197 -15.42 0.44 -32.63
C PRO A 197 -15.17 -0.98 -32.15
N SER A 198 -14.85 -1.22 -30.86
CA SER A 198 -14.55 -2.59 -30.39
C SER A 198 -14.85 -2.84 -28.91
N ALA A 199 -14.60 -1.88 -28.02
CA ALA A 199 -14.76 -2.09 -26.59
C ALA A 199 -15.14 -0.80 -25.88
N CYS A 200 -15.95 -0.92 -24.84
CA CYS A 200 -16.46 0.21 -24.10
C CYS A 200 -16.72 -0.13 -22.63
N TRP A 201 -16.58 0.89 -21.79
CA TRP A 201 -16.96 0.88 -20.38
C TRP A 201 -18.44 1.15 -20.18
N SER A 202 -19.05 1.93 -21.09
CA SER A 202 -20.46 2.34 -21.09
C SER A 202 -20.88 2.66 -22.54
N PRO A 203 -22.16 2.98 -22.82
CA PRO A 203 -22.61 3.24 -24.19
C PRO A 203 -21.88 4.37 -24.90
N THR A 204 -21.27 5.30 -24.15
CA THR A 204 -20.62 6.52 -24.68
C THR A 204 -19.14 6.62 -24.35
N GLN A 205 -18.59 5.70 -23.55
CA GLN A 205 -17.19 5.74 -23.11
C GLN A 205 -16.42 4.53 -23.61
N CYS A 206 -15.55 4.75 -24.58
CA CYS A 206 -14.75 3.69 -25.18
C CYS A 206 -13.59 3.27 -24.29
N GLN A 207 -13.19 2.01 -24.38
CA GLN A 207 -11.97 1.53 -23.76
C GLN A 207 -10.78 2.11 -24.54
N GLN A 208 -9.90 2.84 -23.85
CA GLN A 208 -8.71 3.42 -24.47
C GLN A 208 -7.85 2.32 -25.11
N ARG A 209 -7.35 2.60 -26.31
CA ARG A 209 -6.44 1.72 -27.03
C ARG A 209 -5.09 2.43 -27.20
N CYS A 210 -4.02 1.70 -26.95
CA CYS A 210 -2.68 2.12 -27.31
C CYS A 210 -2.26 1.44 -28.60
N SER A 211 -1.40 2.11 -29.39
CA SER A 211 -0.64 1.44 -30.43
C SER A 211 0.08 0.22 -29.82
N PRO A 212 0.15 -0.92 -30.55
CA PRO A 212 0.89 -2.11 -30.09
C PRO A 212 2.34 -1.79 -29.68
N ASN A 213 2.95 -0.79 -30.30
CA ASN A 213 4.32 -0.35 -30.02
C ASN A 213 4.48 0.24 -28.61
N CYS A 214 3.39 0.76 -28.01
CA CYS A 214 3.43 1.34 -26.68
C CYS A 214 3.20 0.33 -25.55
N GLN A 215 2.90 -0.94 -25.88
CA GLN A 215 2.65 -2.00 -24.90
C GLN A 215 1.65 -1.60 -23.78
N GLY A 216 0.56 -0.93 -24.16
CA GLY A 216 -0.47 -0.46 -23.19
C GLY A 216 -0.09 0.79 -22.39
N ASN A 217 1.03 1.44 -22.68
CA ASN A 217 1.51 2.63 -21.98
C ASN A 217 1.55 3.85 -22.92
N CYS A 218 0.41 4.51 -23.11
CA CYS A 218 0.29 5.61 -24.05
C CYS A 218 -0.50 6.81 -23.49
N LEU A 219 -0.18 8.01 -24.00
CA LEU A 219 -0.90 9.25 -23.76
C LEU A 219 -2.12 9.34 -24.70
N SER A 220 -1.94 8.90 -25.94
CA SER A 220 -2.96 8.81 -26.99
C SER A 220 -2.69 7.55 -27.82
N GLU A 221 -3.55 7.24 -28.79
CA GLU A 221 -3.39 6.03 -29.61
C GLU A 221 -2.00 5.91 -30.26
N THR A 222 -1.34 7.03 -30.59
CA THR A 222 -0.05 7.07 -31.30
C THR A 222 1.13 7.54 -30.45
N VAL A 223 0.90 8.18 -29.30
CA VAL A 223 1.97 8.75 -28.46
C VAL A 223 2.20 7.86 -27.25
N CYS A 224 3.35 7.18 -27.22
CA CYS A 224 3.75 6.35 -26.09
C CYS A 224 4.23 7.20 -24.89
N CYS A 225 3.99 6.69 -23.68
CA CYS A 225 4.53 7.27 -22.46
C CYS A 225 5.94 6.73 -22.17
N PRO A 226 6.73 7.40 -21.32
CA PRO A 226 8.02 6.91 -20.86
C PRO A 226 7.91 5.48 -20.31
N GLU A 227 8.93 4.66 -20.53
CA GLU A 227 8.93 3.24 -20.14
C GLU A 227 8.78 3.02 -18.62
N GLN A 228 9.17 4.02 -17.81
CA GLN A 228 9.01 4.01 -16.36
C GLN A 228 7.54 4.22 -15.92
N CYS A 229 6.67 4.70 -16.80
CA CYS A 229 5.24 4.76 -16.55
C CYS A 229 4.57 3.40 -16.79
N VAL A 230 3.45 3.18 -16.11
CA VAL A 230 2.52 2.08 -16.37
C VAL A 230 1.12 2.66 -16.48
N GLY A 231 0.36 2.18 -17.46
CA GLY A 231 -0.99 2.68 -17.68
C GLY A 231 -0.97 4.14 -18.16
N GLY A 232 -0.06 4.51 -19.04
CA GLY A 232 -0.10 5.83 -19.63
C GLY A 232 0.27 6.98 -18.68
N CYS A 233 0.02 8.19 -19.17
CA CYS A 233 0.53 9.43 -18.62
C CYS A 233 -0.33 10.61 -19.08
N HIS A 234 -0.19 11.75 -18.42
CA HIS A 234 -0.88 13.00 -18.76
C HIS A 234 0.01 14.21 -18.48
N TYR A 235 -0.24 15.33 -19.15
CA TYR A 235 0.44 16.58 -18.84
C TYR A 235 -0.16 17.26 -17.61
N SER A 236 0.70 17.81 -16.75
CA SER A 236 0.27 18.71 -15.68
C SER A 236 0.03 20.11 -16.23
N ASN A 237 -1.13 20.69 -15.94
CA ASN A 237 -1.44 22.09 -16.24
C ASN A 237 -0.89 23.08 -15.22
N ILE A 238 -0.06 22.64 -14.26
CA ILE A 238 0.25 23.40 -13.03
C ILE A 238 1.50 24.30 -13.19
N THR A 239 2.28 24.20 -14.27
CA THR A 239 3.48 25.03 -14.47
C THR A 239 3.67 25.47 -15.92
N VAL A 240 4.35 26.62 -16.10
CA VAL A 240 4.80 27.20 -17.40
C VAL A 240 5.64 26.20 -18.22
N THR A 241 6.15 25.14 -17.59
CA THR A 241 6.72 23.95 -18.23
C THR A 241 5.78 22.74 -18.07
N SER A 242 5.30 22.20 -19.18
CA SER A 242 4.45 21.00 -19.21
C SER A 242 5.25 19.76 -18.83
N SER A 243 5.16 19.35 -17.56
CA SER A 243 5.78 18.10 -17.09
C SER A 243 4.81 16.94 -17.31
N LEU A 244 5.28 15.89 -17.97
CA LEU A 244 4.53 14.65 -18.15
C LEU A 244 4.50 13.85 -16.83
N ILE A 245 3.31 13.50 -16.38
CA ILE A 245 3.07 12.74 -15.13
C ILE A 245 2.56 11.35 -15.49
N CYS A 246 3.22 10.31 -14.99
CA CYS A 246 2.75 8.93 -15.12
C CYS A 246 1.50 8.69 -14.27
N ASN A 247 0.57 7.86 -14.76
CA ASN A 247 -0.55 7.41 -13.94
C ASN A 247 -0.07 6.48 -12.81
N ALA A 248 0.78 5.51 -13.16
CA ALA A 248 1.49 4.64 -12.23
C ALA A 248 2.96 4.50 -12.60
N CYS A 249 3.79 4.08 -11.63
CA CYS A 249 5.21 3.79 -11.88
C CYS A 249 5.44 2.29 -12.03
N ARG A 250 6.31 1.91 -12.95
CA ARG A 250 6.69 0.51 -13.18
C ARG A 250 7.36 -0.12 -11.97
N ASN A 251 8.31 0.61 -11.40
CA ASN A 251 9.14 0.17 -10.28
C ASN A 251 8.91 1.04 -9.05
N MET A 252 9.54 2.22 -9.01
CA MET A 252 9.53 3.10 -7.85
C MET A 252 8.99 4.49 -8.17
N ARG A 253 8.35 5.14 -7.20
CA ARG A 253 7.89 6.52 -7.28
C ARG A 253 8.54 7.36 -6.18
N ILE A 254 9.16 8.48 -6.53
CA ILE A 254 9.66 9.45 -5.55
C ILE A 254 8.44 10.14 -4.90
N TYR A 255 8.28 9.96 -3.59
CA TYR A 255 7.12 10.46 -2.86
C TYR A 255 6.96 11.98 -2.91
N ALA A 256 8.06 12.72 -2.82
CA ALA A 256 8.05 14.18 -2.81
C ALA A 256 7.68 14.80 -4.17
N THR A 257 8.00 14.13 -5.29
CA THR A 257 7.88 14.72 -6.64
C THR A 257 6.85 14.02 -7.52
N GLY A 258 6.50 12.77 -7.21
CA GLY A 258 5.67 11.90 -8.03
C GLY A 258 6.40 11.26 -9.22
N LEU A 259 7.72 11.50 -9.37
CA LEU A 259 8.49 10.99 -10.51
C LEU A 259 8.74 9.49 -10.40
N CYS A 260 8.61 8.80 -11.53
CA CYS A 260 8.94 7.38 -11.63
C CYS A 260 10.44 7.17 -11.85
N VAL A 261 11.02 6.26 -11.08
CA VAL A 261 12.43 5.88 -11.15
C VAL A 261 12.55 4.36 -11.10
N GLU A 262 13.64 3.85 -11.65
CA GLU A 262 13.89 2.41 -11.67
C GLU A 262 14.17 1.85 -10.27
N LYS A 263 15.00 2.56 -9.50
CA LYS A 263 15.35 2.25 -8.11
C LYS A 263 15.42 3.54 -7.29
N CYS A 264 15.24 3.43 -5.97
CA CYS A 264 15.52 4.55 -5.09
C CYS A 264 17.01 4.90 -5.12
N ALA A 265 17.32 6.19 -4.99
CA ALA A 265 18.69 6.64 -4.77
C ALA A 265 19.23 6.09 -3.43
N ASP A 266 20.54 5.94 -3.31
CA ASP A 266 21.17 5.28 -2.16
C ASP A 266 20.89 5.98 -0.81
N ASN A 267 20.57 7.28 -0.84
CA ASN A 267 20.21 8.08 0.33
C ASN A 267 18.70 8.07 0.66
N MET A 268 17.89 7.34 -0.12
CA MET A 268 16.44 7.23 0.05
C MET A 268 16.06 5.83 0.52
N LEU A 269 15.01 5.77 1.34
CA LEU A 269 14.39 4.55 1.83
C LEU A 269 13.26 4.11 0.91
N LYS A 270 13.08 2.80 0.76
CA LYS A 270 11.89 2.23 0.14
C LYS A 270 10.75 2.12 1.15
N ALA A 271 9.54 2.50 0.77
CA ALA A 271 8.36 2.46 1.63
C ALA A 271 7.13 1.94 0.88
N GLY A 272 6.26 1.18 1.55
CA GLY A 272 5.04 0.64 0.94
C GLY A 272 5.29 -0.28 -0.27
N GLY A 273 6.52 -0.75 -0.47
CA GLY A 273 6.92 -1.62 -1.57
C GLY A 273 7.30 -0.93 -2.88
N SER A 274 6.89 0.32 -3.14
CA SER A 274 7.11 1.01 -4.43
C SER A 274 7.33 2.52 -4.32
N LEU A 275 7.50 3.06 -3.11
CA LEU A 275 7.76 4.49 -2.90
C LEU A 275 9.19 4.71 -2.44
N CYS A 276 9.83 5.77 -2.94
CA CYS A 276 11.09 6.27 -2.44
C CYS A 276 10.83 7.48 -1.56
N ILE A 277 11.28 7.42 -0.31
CA ILE A 277 11.14 8.49 0.66
C ILE A 277 12.48 8.80 1.30
N THR A 278 12.65 10.00 1.83
CA THR A 278 13.82 10.34 2.63
C THR A 278 13.73 9.78 4.04
N HIS A 279 14.87 9.72 4.74
CA HIS A 279 14.94 9.35 6.16
C HIS A 279 14.06 10.24 7.05
N GLN A 280 13.95 11.53 6.71
CA GLN A 280 13.11 12.47 7.45
C GLN A 280 11.63 12.23 7.20
N GLU A 281 11.25 11.93 5.95
CA GLU A 281 9.87 11.60 5.60
C GLU A 281 9.39 10.31 6.27
N CYS A 282 10.25 9.30 6.45
CA CYS A 282 9.86 8.03 7.08
C CYS A 282 9.18 8.23 8.43
N LYS A 283 9.68 9.16 9.25
CA LYS A 283 9.12 9.41 10.59
C LYS A 283 7.66 9.86 10.55
N SER A 284 7.26 10.59 9.52
CA SER A 284 5.86 11.02 9.32
C SER A 284 5.06 10.11 8.39
N PHE A 285 5.71 9.16 7.70
CA PHE A 285 5.17 8.42 6.56
C PHE A 285 3.98 7.48 6.86
N PHE A 286 3.79 7.05 8.10
CA PHE A 286 2.63 6.24 8.49
C PHE A 286 1.86 6.91 9.63
N LEU A 287 1.27 8.08 9.37
CA LEU A 287 0.61 8.88 10.41
C LEU A 287 1.53 9.15 11.62
N GLY A 288 2.83 9.36 11.39
CA GLY A 288 3.81 9.57 12.45
C GLY A 288 4.43 8.31 13.07
N THR A 289 4.14 7.12 12.53
CA THR A 289 4.59 5.83 13.12
C THR A 289 5.57 5.05 12.25
N GLY A 290 6.22 5.69 11.28
CA GLY A 290 7.20 4.99 10.45
C GLY A 290 8.53 4.77 11.15
N PHE A 291 9.11 3.58 10.93
CA PHE A 291 10.40 3.15 11.47
C PHE A 291 11.38 2.85 10.34
N ILE A 292 12.63 3.27 10.51
CA ILE A 292 13.71 3.01 9.57
C ILE A 292 14.32 1.65 9.89
N LEU A 293 14.38 0.77 8.89
CA LEU A 293 15.08 -0.50 8.92
C LEU A 293 16.32 -0.40 8.04
N ASP A 294 17.44 0.00 8.65
CA ASP A 294 18.68 0.34 7.93
C ASP A 294 19.27 -0.84 7.14
N GLU A 295 19.07 -2.07 7.61
CA GLU A 295 19.68 -3.27 7.01
C GLU A 295 19.23 -3.54 5.57
N ILE A 296 18.02 -3.11 5.22
CA ILE A 296 17.46 -3.24 3.87
C ILE A 296 17.04 -1.89 3.30
N ASN A 297 17.41 -0.79 3.96
CA ASN A 297 17.11 0.58 3.54
C ASN A 297 15.60 0.79 3.27
N GLU A 298 14.75 0.32 4.19
CA GLU A 298 13.30 0.43 4.10
C GLU A 298 12.69 1.24 5.26
N CYS A 299 11.56 1.88 4.98
CA CYS A 299 10.68 2.48 5.97
C CYS A 299 9.45 1.58 6.17
N VAL A 300 9.25 1.11 7.40
CA VAL A 300 8.21 0.15 7.77
C VAL A 300 7.27 0.72 8.82
N LEU A 301 6.00 0.30 8.79
CA LEU A 301 5.00 0.69 9.79
C LEU A 301 5.32 0.13 11.19
N SER A 302 5.92 -1.06 11.23
CA SER A 302 6.33 -1.71 12.46
C SER A 302 7.58 -2.53 12.22
N CYS A 303 8.41 -2.67 13.25
CA CYS A 303 9.58 -3.51 13.14
C CYS A 303 9.17 -4.96 12.89
N PRO A 304 9.71 -5.61 11.85
CA PRO A 304 9.38 -6.99 11.53
C PRO A 304 9.89 -7.95 12.63
N PRO A 305 9.39 -9.20 12.66
CA PRO A 305 9.94 -10.23 13.54
C PRO A 305 11.47 -10.34 13.38
N GLY A 306 12.20 -10.43 14.49
CA GLY A 306 13.67 -10.36 14.50
C GLY A 306 14.22 -8.96 14.79
N PHE A 307 13.35 -7.97 14.95
CA PHE A 307 13.71 -6.59 15.24
C PHE A 307 12.90 -6.02 16.40
N THR A 308 13.48 -5.06 17.11
CA THR A 308 12.81 -4.28 18.14
C THR A 308 12.92 -2.79 17.84
N ARG A 309 12.00 -2.01 18.40
CA ARG A 309 11.97 -0.56 18.27
C ARG A 309 13.04 0.07 19.16
N MET A 310 13.79 1.00 18.58
CA MET A 310 14.75 1.84 19.28
C MET A 310 14.33 3.31 19.24
N PRO A 311 14.88 4.15 20.14
CA PRO A 311 14.74 5.60 20.04
C PRO A 311 15.06 6.12 18.64
N ARG A 312 14.44 7.24 18.26
CA ARG A 312 14.55 7.88 16.93
C ARG A 312 13.91 7.10 15.76
N SER A 313 12.90 6.26 16.06
CA SER A 313 12.11 5.54 15.05
C SER A 313 12.97 4.61 14.19
N ARG A 314 13.80 3.78 14.82
CA ARG A 314 14.63 2.78 14.13
C ARG A 314 14.28 1.37 14.58
N CYS A 315 14.45 0.43 13.67
CA CYS A 315 14.38 -1.00 13.94
C CYS A 315 15.81 -1.53 14.02
N ILE A 316 16.16 -2.13 15.16
CA ILE A 316 17.42 -2.84 15.31
C ILE A 316 17.15 -4.31 15.55
N ARG A 317 18.12 -5.17 15.24
CA ARG A 317 18.05 -6.57 15.63
C ARG A 317 17.92 -6.67 17.15
N CYS A 318 16.95 -7.47 17.54
CA CYS A 318 16.78 -7.90 18.91
C CYS A 318 17.80 -9.01 19.26
N ILE A 319 18.06 -9.17 20.55
CA ILE A 319 18.74 -10.36 21.07
C ILE A 319 17.65 -11.35 21.48
N SER A 320 17.61 -12.52 20.87
CA SER A 320 16.61 -13.55 21.16
C SER A 320 16.74 -14.08 22.59
N SER A 321 15.67 -14.04 23.38
CA SER A 321 15.62 -14.59 24.73
C SER A 321 14.21 -15.05 25.12
N PRO A 322 14.04 -15.90 26.14
CA PRO A 322 12.70 -16.26 26.62
C PRO A 322 11.84 -15.05 27.00
N ALA A 323 12.46 -14.02 27.60
CA ALA A 323 11.79 -12.82 28.08
C ALA A 323 11.13 -11.99 26.97
N ASN A 324 11.67 -12.01 25.75
CA ASN A 324 11.08 -11.34 24.59
C ASN A 324 10.42 -12.31 23.61
N ASN A 325 10.02 -13.50 24.08
CA ASN A 325 9.44 -14.57 23.27
C ASN A 325 10.34 -14.92 22.07
N TYR A 326 11.64 -15.07 22.30
CA TYR A 326 12.67 -15.36 21.30
C TYR A 326 12.62 -14.37 20.14
N CYS A 327 12.63 -13.10 20.50
CA CYS A 327 12.44 -11.96 19.63
C CYS A 327 11.12 -11.99 18.85
N HIS A 328 10.03 -11.75 19.57
CA HIS A 328 8.70 -11.62 19.00
C HIS A 328 8.31 -12.85 18.15
N GLY A 329 8.71 -14.03 18.59
CA GLY A 329 8.45 -15.31 17.92
C GLY A 329 9.40 -15.63 16.78
N ALA A 330 10.23 -14.68 16.31
CA ALA A 330 11.09 -14.90 15.16
C ALA A 330 12.00 -16.10 15.39
N CYS A 331 12.70 -16.19 16.52
CA CYS A 331 13.63 -17.26 16.83
C CYS A 331 13.02 -18.36 17.72
N LYS A 332 11.69 -18.43 17.85
CA LYS A 332 11.06 -19.39 18.77
C LYS A 332 11.18 -20.82 18.24
N GLU A 333 10.52 -21.11 17.13
CA GLU A 333 10.47 -22.45 16.54
C GLU A 333 11.05 -22.42 15.13
N ARG A 334 12.03 -23.30 14.88
CA ARG A 334 12.76 -23.35 13.62
C ARG A 334 12.75 -24.77 13.07
N HIS A 335 12.09 -24.92 11.92
CA HIS A 335 12.05 -26.16 11.16
C HIS A 335 12.85 -25.98 9.87
N ILE A 336 13.94 -26.72 9.73
CA ILE A 336 14.85 -26.63 8.60
C ILE A 336 14.69 -27.89 7.76
N ARG A 337 14.09 -27.74 6.58
CA ARG A 337 13.80 -28.82 5.62
C ARG A 337 14.58 -28.67 4.31
N SER A 338 15.20 -27.51 4.10
CA SER A 338 16.02 -27.21 2.93
C SER A 338 17.27 -26.40 3.32
N ILE A 339 18.27 -26.38 2.44
CA ILE A 339 19.46 -25.51 2.64
C ILE A 339 19.05 -24.03 2.73
N GLY A 340 17.99 -23.62 2.02
CA GLY A 340 17.49 -22.26 2.06
C GLY A 340 16.90 -21.86 3.43
N ASP A 341 16.34 -22.82 4.16
CA ASP A 341 15.65 -22.57 5.43
C ASP A 341 16.63 -22.12 6.52
N PHE A 342 17.92 -22.47 6.41
CA PHE A 342 18.96 -22.02 7.34
C PHE A 342 19.07 -20.50 7.42
N ARG A 343 18.68 -19.77 6.36
CA ARG A 343 18.62 -18.30 6.39
C ARG A 343 17.74 -17.76 7.53
N SER A 344 16.74 -18.52 7.96
CA SER A 344 15.88 -18.16 9.10
C SER A 344 16.64 -18.13 10.44
N LEU A 345 17.80 -18.78 10.54
CA LEU A 345 18.63 -18.80 11.74
C LEU A 345 19.68 -17.69 11.78
N LYS A 346 19.92 -16.99 10.67
CA LYS A 346 21.02 -16.03 10.49
C LYS A 346 21.13 -14.99 11.61
N TYR A 347 20.01 -14.65 12.24
CA TYR A 347 19.92 -13.63 13.28
C TYR A 347 19.48 -14.16 14.65
N CYS A 348 19.45 -15.48 14.82
CA CYS A 348 19.08 -16.12 16.07
C CYS A 348 20.32 -16.57 16.83
N SER A 349 20.63 -15.88 17.93
CA SER A 349 21.65 -16.36 18.87
C SER A 349 21.09 -17.41 19.84
N ARG A 350 19.77 -17.43 20.05
CA ARG A 350 19.09 -18.35 20.95
C ARG A 350 17.72 -18.73 20.41
N VAL A 351 17.41 -20.01 20.41
CA VAL A 351 16.11 -20.52 19.93
C VAL A 351 15.43 -21.38 20.99
N HIS A 352 14.11 -21.49 20.94
CA HIS A 352 13.40 -22.43 21.81
C HIS A 352 13.52 -23.85 21.25
N THR A 353 13.15 -24.03 19.99
CA THR A 353 13.13 -25.32 19.29
C THR A 353 13.83 -25.22 17.94
N LEU A 354 14.73 -26.17 17.66
CA LEU A 354 15.40 -26.32 16.37
C LEU A 354 15.31 -27.76 15.88
N ASN A 355 14.55 -27.96 14.80
CA ASN A 355 14.36 -29.27 14.18
C ASN A 355 14.88 -29.23 12.74
N ILE A 356 15.88 -30.06 12.44
CA ILE A 356 16.54 -30.13 11.12
C ILE A 356 16.32 -31.54 10.57
N TYR A 357 15.65 -31.65 9.42
CA TYR A 357 15.33 -32.97 8.90
C TYR A 357 15.21 -33.06 7.38
N ASN A 358 15.50 -34.25 6.86
CA ASN A 358 15.31 -34.66 5.47
C ASN A 358 16.02 -33.73 4.45
N ILE A 359 17.27 -33.35 4.74
CA ILE A 359 18.06 -32.52 3.83
C ILE A 359 19.09 -33.39 3.11
N GLU A 360 18.86 -33.64 1.83
CA GLU A 360 19.77 -34.38 0.97
C GLU A 360 20.72 -33.45 0.20
N THR A 361 21.85 -34.01 -0.23
CA THR A 361 22.85 -33.31 -1.06
C THR A 361 22.37 -33.22 -2.50
N VAL A 362 21.37 -32.39 -2.77
CA VAL A 362 20.94 -32.11 -4.15
C VAL A 362 21.72 -30.89 -4.64
N ASP A 363 22.74 -31.18 -5.46
CA ASP A 363 23.61 -30.27 -6.21
C ASP A 363 24.07 -28.96 -5.54
N ALA A 364 25.35 -28.95 -5.18
CA ALA A 364 26.06 -27.83 -4.61
C ALA A 364 26.26 -26.68 -5.62
N ARG A 365 25.24 -25.82 -5.77
CA ARG A 365 25.53 -24.40 -6.00
C ARG A 365 26.25 -23.87 -4.75
N LYS A 366 27.59 -23.82 -4.83
CA LYS A 366 28.55 -23.53 -3.75
C LYS A 366 28.18 -22.36 -2.82
N ASN A 367 27.38 -21.40 -3.26
CA ASN A 367 27.04 -20.20 -2.48
C ASN A 367 26.03 -20.44 -1.35
N ASN A 368 25.11 -21.40 -1.50
CA ASN A 368 24.04 -21.60 -0.51
C ASN A 368 24.55 -22.26 0.79
N PHE A 369 25.61 -23.07 0.68
CA PHE A 369 26.21 -23.76 1.83
C PHE A 369 26.94 -22.79 2.76
N LEU A 370 27.75 -21.88 2.21
CA LEU A 370 28.46 -20.86 3.00
C LEU A 370 27.50 -19.99 3.81
N GLU A 371 26.40 -19.55 3.20
CA GLU A 371 25.39 -18.77 3.89
C GLU A 371 24.65 -19.58 4.96
N ALA A 372 24.28 -20.83 4.66
CA ALA A 372 23.64 -21.73 5.62
C ALA A 372 24.53 -22.01 6.84
N PHE A 373 25.83 -22.30 6.62
CA PHE A 373 26.79 -22.53 7.69
C PHE A 373 27.06 -21.27 8.51
N SER A 374 27.14 -20.10 7.86
CA SER A 374 27.22 -18.82 8.57
C SER A 374 26.01 -18.61 9.48
N ALA A 375 24.80 -18.96 9.02
CA ALA A 375 23.58 -18.77 9.79
C ALA A 375 23.47 -19.64 11.04
N ILE A 376 24.05 -20.84 11.05
CA ILE A 376 24.08 -21.70 12.24
C ILE A 376 25.29 -21.44 13.14
N SER A 377 26.36 -20.85 12.60
CA SER A 377 27.53 -20.50 13.38
C SER A 377 27.27 -19.40 14.42
N SER A 378 26.21 -18.61 14.28
CA SER A 378 25.82 -17.57 15.24
C SER A 378 24.94 -18.08 16.38
N LEU A 379 24.46 -19.33 16.31
CA LEU A 379 23.59 -19.91 17.31
C LEU A 379 24.39 -20.33 18.54
N GLU A 380 24.02 -19.82 19.71
CA GLU A 380 24.73 -20.02 20.97
C GLU A 380 23.96 -20.94 21.93
N GLN A 381 22.63 -20.95 21.86
CA GLN A 381 21.77 -21.68 22.79
C GLN A 381 20.46 -22.20 22.18
N ILE A 382 20.05 -23.41 22.57
CA ILE A 382 18.75 -24.01 22.25
C ILE A 382 18.08 -24.41 23.57
N ASP A 383 16.88 -23.91 23.86
CA ASP A 383 16.30 -24.06 25.20
C ASP A 383 15.46 -25.31 25.43
N HIS A 384 14.86 -25.89 24.40
CA HIS A 384 13.90 -26.99 24.58
C HIS A 384 14.24 -28.21 23.74
N GLU A 385 13.98 -28.15 22.44
CA GLU A 385 14.12 -29.31 21.54
C GLU A 385 15.19 -29.02 20.49
N PHE A 386 16.13 -29.96 20.34
CA PHE A 386 17.09 -29.98 19.25
C PHE A 386 17.08 -31.35 18.57
N THR A 387 16.59 -31.41 17.33
CA THR A 387 16.55 -32.65 16.55
C THR A 387 17.27 -32.50 15.22
N ILE A 388 18.06 -33.52 14.89
CA ILE A 388 18.68 -33.69 13.57
C ILE A 388 18.34 -35.08 13.07
N HIS A 389 17.61 -35.17 11.96
CA HIS A 389 17.14 -36.45 11.43
C HIS A 389 17.30 -36.52 9.91
N ASN A 390 18.06 -37.50 9.41
CA ASN A 390 18.26 -37.71 7.96
C ASN A 390 18.80 -36.43 7.25
N VAL A 391 19.95 -35.93 7.71
CA VAL A 391 20.61 -34.73 7.17
C VAL A 391 21.98 -35.12 6.63
N LYS A 392 22.21 -34.91 5.33
CA LYS A 392 23.42 -35.35 4.60
C LYS A 392 24.39 -34.22 4.23
N ILE A 393 24.02 -32.97 4.55
CA ILE A 393 24.77 -31.76 4.13
C ILE A 393 25.97 -31.41 5.04
N PHE A 394 26.10 -32.04 6.20
CA PHE A 394 27.28 -31.96 7.07
C PHE A 394 27.48 -33.29 7.79
N SER A 395 28.75 -33.65 8.00
CA SER A 395 29.14 -34.91 8.67
C SER A 395 29.44 -34.74 10.16
N ALA A 396 29.53 -33.51 10.66
CA ALA A 396 29.88 -33.20 12.03
C ALA A 396 29.06 -32.03 12.59
N LEU A 397 28.79 -32.06 13.90
CA LEU A 397 28.10 -30.97 14.61
C LEU A 397 28.99 -29.74 14.85
N SER A 398 30.27 -29.79 14.47
CA SER A 398 31.19 -28.65 14.54
C SER A 398 30.72 -27.44 13.71
N VAL A 399 29.77 -27.65 12.80
CA VAL A 399 29.08 -26.57 12.09
C VAL A 399 28.29 -25.63 13.02
N PHE A 400 27.89 -26.11 14.21
CA PHE A 400 27.33 -25.31 15.30
C PHE A 400 28.44 -24.76 16.19
N SER A 401 29.40 -24.04 15.60
CA SER A 401 30.67 -23.71 16.25
C SER A 401 30.55 -22.83 17.50
N ARG A 402 29.46 -22.07 17.66
CA ARG A 402 29.18 -21.26 18.85
C ARG A 402 28.14 -21.83 19.78
N LEU A 403 27.53 -22.98 19.44
CA LEU A 403 26.50 -23.59 20.28
C LEU A 403 27.14 -24.11 21.57
N ARG A 404 26.76 -23.50 22.70
CA ARG A 404 27.32 -23.81 24.02
C ARG A 404 26.34 -24.51 24.93
N ARG A 405 25.03 -24.40 24.66
CA ARG A 405 23.97 -24.89 25.57
C ARG A 405 22.78 -25.47 24.79
N ILE A 406 22.32 -26.64 25.23
CA ILE A 406 21.09 -27.30 24.77
C ILE A 406 20.30 -27.69 26.02
N GLY A 407 19.03 -27.27 26.11
CA GLY A 407 18.13 -27.51 27.24
C GLY A 407 18.02 -26.32 28.21
N ILE A 408 16.97 -26.35 29.04
CA ILE A 408 16.67 -25.30 30.02
C ILE A 408 17.70 -25.39 31.15
N THR A 409 18.42 -24.30 31.44
CA THR A 409 18.97 -24.10 32.79
C THR A 409 17.80 -23.94 33.74
N SER A 410 17.40 -25.01 34.42
CA SER A 410 16.72 -24.85 35.70
C SER A 410 17.68 -24.00 36.53
N ASN A 411 17.37 -22.72 36.73
CA ASN A 411 17.95 -22.04 37.87
C ASN A 411 17.47 -22.83 39.06
N SER A 412 18.38 -23.63 39.63
CA SER A 412 18.34 -24.02 41.01
C SER A 412 18.10 -22.73 41.79
N SER A 413 16.87 -22.51 42.22
CA SER A 413 16.57 -21.66 43.35
C SER A 413 17.39 -22.22 44.51
N MET A 414 18.60 -21.68 44.69
CA MET A 414 19.26 -21.72 45.98
C MET A 414 18.38 -20.89 46.91
N THR A 415 17.83 -21.59 47.90
CA THR A 415 17.45 -21.14 49.25
C THR A 415 16.45 -20.00 49.36
#